data_AF-A0A2E7W693-F1
#
_entry.id   AF-A0A2E7W693-F1
#
_cell.length_a   1.000
_cell.length_b   1.000
_cell.length_c   1.000
_cell.angle_alpha   90.00
_cell.angle_beta   90.00
_cell.angle_gamma   90.00
#
_symmetry.space_group_name_H-M   'P 1'
#
loop_
_entity.id
_entity.type
_entity.pdbx_description
1 polymer ?
#
loop_
_entity_poly.entity_id
_entity_poly.type
_entity_poly.pdbx_seq_one_letter_code
_entity_poly.pdbx_strand_id
1 'polypeptide(L)'
;MLSNPIAINAGQNNNLSSALVSLGWQEFTFENKSPNKYSTCGLGCIEVISQSSVSMLGRSIQKKLTANSVLSWEWKILQPVFLSDITLKGSDDRSLALYITFPFDPETASFR
;
A
#
# COMPACT_ATOMS: atom_id res chain seq x y z
N MET A 1 24.27 4.46 14.23
CA MET A 1 23.46 3.22 14.34
C MET A 1 22.73 3.04 13.04
N LEU A 2 23.09 2.02 12.26
CA LEU A 2 22.36 1.65 11.04
C LEU A 2 21.06 1.00 11.49
N SER A 3 19.92 1.62 11.18
CA SER A 3 18.61 1.02 11.39
C SER A 3 18.52 -0.25 10.54
N ASN A 4 18.26 -1.39 11.18
CA ASN A 4 17.92 -2.61 10.46
C ASN A 4 16.76 -2.29 9.49
N PRO A 5 16.82 -2.72 8.23
CA PRO A 5 15.71 -2.53 7.31
C PRO A 5 14.46 -3.18 7.92
N ILE A 6 13.33 -2.49 7.82
CA ILE A 6 12.04 -3.06 8.18
C ILE A 6 11.86 -4.32 7.31
N ALA A 7 11.83 -5.49 7.93
CA ALA A 7 11.55 -6.73 7.22
C ALA A 7 10.12 -6.66 6.67
N ILE A 8 9.99 -6.55 5.35
CA ILE A 8 8.71 -6.68 4.66
C ILE A 8 8.47 -8.18 4.51
N ASN A 9 7.75 -8.75 5.45
CA ASN A 9 7.23 -10.10 5.29
C ASN A 9 5.89 -9.96 4.56
N ALA A 10 5.81 -10.49 3.34
CA ALA A 10 4.50 -10.84 2.80
C ALA A 10 3.87 -11.78 3.82
N GLY A 11 2.85 -11.31 4.54
CA GLY A 11 2.16 -12.15 5.48
C GLY A 11 1.57 -13.32 4.69
N GLN A 12 1.51 -14.52 5.28
CA GLN A 12 0.56 -15.50 4.75
C GLN A 12 -0.80 -14.80 4.77
N ASN A 13 -1.54 -14.84 3.64
CA ASN A 13 -2.76 -14.05 3.35
C ASN A 13 -3.95 -14.32 4.30
N ASN A 14 -3.70 -14.70 5.55
CA ASN A 14 -4.65 -15.24 6.52
C ASN A 14 -5.75 -14.23 6.89
N ASN A 15 -5.54 -12.92 6.66
CA ASN A 15 -6.51 -11.87 6.95
C ASN A 15 -7.06 -11.15 5.71
N LEU A 16 -6.55 -11.45 4.50
CA LEU A 16 -7.01 -10.80 3.28
C LEU A 16 -8.24 -11.53 2.72
N SER A 17 -9.28 -10.78 2.32
CA SER A 17 -10.48 -11.40 1.75
C SER A 17 -10.15 -12.26 0.52
N SER A 18 -10.84 -13.39 0.36
CA SER A 18 -10.68 -14.28 -0.80
C SER A 18 -10.94 -13.56 -2.12
N ALA A 19 -11.83 -12.56 -2.12
CA ALA A 19 -12.09 -11.70 -3.27
C ALA A 19 -10.83 -10.94 -3.71
N LEU A 20 -10.13 -10.26 -2.78
CA LEU A 20 -8.89 -9.54 -3.10
C LEU A 20 -7.77 -10.48 -3.53
N VAL A 21 -7.64 -11.64 -2.88
CA VAL A 21 -6.68 -12.68 -3.28
C VAL A 21 -6.95 -13.16 -4.71
N SER A 22 -8.21 -13.42 -5.06
CA SER A 22 -8.60 -13.86 -6.42
C SER A 22 -8.30 -12.81 -7.50
N LEU A 23 -8.28 -11.53 -7.12
CA LEU A 23 -7.92 -10.40 -7.98
C LEU A 23 -6.40 -10.19 -8.06
N GLY A 24 -5.60 -11.01 -7.39
CA GLY A 24 -4.13 -10.96 -7.41
C GLY A 24 -3.52 -9.96 -6.43
N TRP A 25 -4.27 -9.48 -5.44
CA TRP A 25 -3.74 -8.64 -4.37
C TRP A 25 -3.07 -9.48 -3.29
N GLN A 26 -2.02 -8.91 -2.70
CA GLN A 26 -1.24 -9.50 -1.61
C GLN A 26 -0.99 -8.44 -0.55
N GLU A 27 -1.05 -8.85 0.72
CA GLU A 27 -0.77 -7.98 1.85
C GLU A 27 0.66 -8.18 2.37
N PHE A 28 1.36 -7.06 2.58
CA PHE A 28 2.66 -7.01 3.22
C PHE A 28 2.51 -6.44 4.62
N THR A 29 2.92 -7.22 5.62
CA THR A 29 2.80 -6.87 7.03
C THR A 29 4.16 -6.55 7.62
N PHE A 30 4.14 -5.84 8.73
CA PHE A 30 5.34 -5.44 9.45
C PHE A 30 5.39 -6.13 10.81
N GLU A 31 6.57 -6.60 11.18
CA GLU A 31 6.77 -7.24 12.47
C GLU A 31 6.37 -6.30 13.62
N ASN A 32 5.67 -6.83 14.62
CA ASN A 32 5.18 -6.08 15.78
C ASN A 32 4.24 -4.90 15.45
N LYS A 33 3.58 -4.93 14.29
CA LYS A 33 2.57 -3.95 13.90
C LYS A 33 1.24 -4.64 13.60
N SER A 34 0.15 -4.00 13.99
CA SER A 34 -1.19 -4.42 13.57
C SER A 34 -1.39 -4.06 12.10
N PRO A 35 -1.85 -4.97 11.23
CA PRO A 35 -2.13 -4.67 9.83
C PRO A 35 -3.40 -3.84 9.66
N ASN A 36 -3.50 -3.13 8.55
CA ASN A 36 -4.74 -2.51 8.09
C ASN A 36 -5.78 -3.58 7.71
N LYS A 37 -7.05 -3.19 7.58
CA LYS A 37 -8.09 -4.06 7.03
C LYS A 37 -8.41 -3.63 5.61
N TYR A 38 -8.39 -4.59 4.68
CA TYR A 38 -8.68 -4.36 3.27
C TYR A 38 -9.92 -5.14 2.82
N SER A 39 -10.77 -4.47 2.04
CA SER A 39 -11.97 -5.08 1.45
C SER A 39 -12.20 -4.55 0.02
N THR A 40 -13.09 -5.20 -0.72
CA THR A 40 -13.56 -4.68 -2.01
C THR A 40 -14.79 -3.79 -1.80
N CYS A 41 -14.83 -2.62 -2.41
CA CYS A 41 -16.00 -1.72 -2.39
C CYS A 41 -16.74 -1.64 -3.75
N GLY A 42 -16.52 -2.65 -4.61
CA GLY A 42 -16.99 -2.69 -5.99
C GLY A 42 -15.87 -3.04 -6.96
N LEU A 43 -16.19 -3.17 -8.25
CA LEU A 43 -15.20 -3.48 -9.28
C LEU A 43 -14.12 -2.39 -9.34
N GLY A 44 -12.85 -2.77 -9.12
CA GLY A 44 -11.72 -1.84 -9.14
C GLY A 44 -11.59 -0.95 -7.90
N CYS A 45 -12.44 -1.16 -6.88
CA CYS A 45 -12.46 -0.36 -5.66
C CYS A 45 -11.88 -1.15 -4.48
N ILE A 46 -10.92 -0.55 -3.78
CA ILE A 46 -10.38 -1.08 -2.53
C ILE A 46 -10.73 -0.11 -1.41
N GLU A 47 -11.34 -0.64 -0.36
CA GLU A 47 -11.50 0.07 0.89
C GLU A 47 -10.36 -0.33 1.84
N VAL A 48 -9.84 0.66 2.56
CA VAL A 48 -8.84 0.48 3.60
C VAL A 48 -9.34 1.11 4.89
N ILE A 49 -9.31 0.33 5.97
CA ILE A 49 -9.57 0.82 7.33
C ILE A 49 -8.25 0.71 8.10
N SER A 50 -7.75 1.86 8.56
CA SER A 50 -6.55 1.96 9.39
C SER A 50 -6.90 2.47 10.77
N GLN A 51 -6.52 1.73 11.81
CA GLN A 51 -6.76 2.07 13.22
C GLN A 51 -5.49 1.76 14.01
N SER A 52 -4.63 2.77 14.17
CA SER A 52 -3.30 2.60 14.79
C SER A 52 -2.55 1.40 14.20
N SER A 53 -2.68 1.21 12.89
CA SER A 53 -2.25 0.04 12.14
C SER A 53 -1.43 0.43 10.92
N VAL A 54 -0.64 -0.50 10.41
CA VAL A 54 0.16 -0.32 9.21
C VAL A 54 0.38 -1.65 8.49
N SER A 55 0.08 -1.67 7.20
CA SER A 55 0.44 -2.71 6.23
C SER A 55 0.34 -2.13 4.82
N MET A 56 0.82 -2.86 3.81
CA MET A 56 0.70 -2.47 2.41
C MET A 56 -0.13 -3.52 1.66
N LEU A 57 -0.98 -3.08 0.74
CA LEU A 57 -1.64 -3.94 -0.22
C LEU A 57 -1.04 -3.69 -1.59
N GLY A 58 -0.51 -4.74 -2.23
CA GLY A 58 0.15 -4.65 -3.51
C GLY A 58 -0.35 -5.68 -4.51
N ARG A 59 -0.30 -5.33 -5.79
CA ARG A 59 -0.59 -6.23 -6.90
C ARG A 59 0.32 -5.91 -8.07
N SER A 60 0.89 -6.95 -8.67
CA SER A 60 1.62 -6.82 -9.93
C SER A 60 0.66 -6.74 -11.11
N ILE A 61 0.92 -5.80 -12.03
CA ILE A 61 0.16 -5.63 -13.26
C ILE A 61 1.12 -5.85 -14.43
N GLN A 62 0.88 -6.88 -15.24
CA GLN A 62 1.62 -7.09 -16.47
C GLN A 62 0.93 -6.33 -17.61
N LYS A 63 1.50 -5.18 -18.00
CA LYS A 63 0.95 -4.35 -19.08
C LYS A 63 2.06 -3.82 -19.97
N LYS A 64 1.85 -3.86 -21.29
CA LYS A 64 2.77 -3.23 -22.25
C LYS A 64 2.56 -1.71 -22.20
N LEU A 65 3.46 -1.00 -21.54
CA LEU A 65 3.36 0.44 -21.29
C LEU A 65 3.40 1.29 -22.58
N THR A 66 3.88 0.73 -23.69
CA THR A 66 3.98 1.43 -24.99
C THR A 66 2.63 1.74 -25.64
N ALA A 67 1.54 1.12 -25.17
CA ALA A 67 0.20 1.31 -25.75
C ALA A 67 -0.69 2.21 -24.88
N ASN A 68 -0.44 2.28 -23.57
CA ASN A 68 -1.24 3.03 -22.60
C ASN A 68 -0.36 3.35 -21.37
N SER A 69 0.13 4.58 -21.29
CA SER A 69 1.03 5.06 -20.22
C SER A 69 0.32 5.84 -19.11
N VAL A 70 -1.02 5.92 -19.15
CA VAL A 70 -1.81 6.65 -18.16
C VAL A 70 -2.30 5.67 -17.09
N LEU A 71 -1.99 6.00 -15.83
CA LEU A 71 -2.60 5.42 -14.65
C LEU A 71 -3.44 6.51 -13.99
N SER A 72 -4.70 6.21 -13.71
CA SER A 72 -5.64 7.12 -13.05
C SER A 72 -6.26 6.39 -11.88
N TRP A 73 -6.50 7.13 -10.80
CA TRP A 73 -7.23 6.67 -9.64
C TRP A 73 -8.05 7.81 -9.08
N GLU A 74 -9.12 7.44 -8.39
CA GLU A 74 -9.91 8.34 -7.58
C GLU A 74 -9.90 7.82 -6.16
N TRP A 75 -10.18 8.72 -5.21
CA TRP A 75 -10.20 8.38 -3.80
C TRP A 75 -11.32 9.15 -3.12
N LYS A 76 -11.87 8.52 -2.08
CA LYS A 76 -12.90 9.10 -1.23
C LYS A 76 -12.51 8.85 0.22
N ILE A 77 -12.56 9.90 1.03
CA ILE A 77 -12.39 9.79 2.47
C ILE A 77 -13.77 9.49 3.07
N LEU A 78 -13.92 8.32 3.69
CA LEU A 78 -15.15 7.94 4.40
C LEU A 78 -15.16 8.49 5.82
N GLN A 79 -14.01 8.49 6.48
CA GLN A 79 -13.84 9.01 7.83
C GLN A 79 -12.53 9.79 7.91
N PRO A 80 -12.57 11.11 8.21
CA PRO A 80 -11.37 11.90 8.35
C PRO A 80 -10.62 11.54 9.64
N VAL A 81 -9.30 11.73 9.62
CA VAL A 81 -8.51 11.74 10.86
C VAL A 81 -8.89 12.95 11.72
N PHE A 82 -8.77 12.82 13.04
CA PHE A 82 -8.97 13.95 13.95
C PHE A 82 -7.94 15.05 13.65
N LEU A 83 -8.32 16.30 13.90
CA LEU A 83 -7.42 17.43 13.75
C LEU A 83 -6.24 17.28 14.72
N SER A 84 -5.02 17.24 14.18
CA SER A 84 -3.79 17.22 14.97
C SER A 84 -3.47 18.62 15.50
N ASP A 85 -2.96 18.69 16.73
CA ASP A 85 -2.36 19.91 17.27
C ASP A 85 -0.98 20.15 16.63
N ILE A 86 -0.88 21.17 15.77
CA ILE A 86 0.35 21.50 15.04
C ILE A 86 1.47 22.07 15.92
N THR A 87 1.20 22.34 17.20
CA THR A 87 2.22 22.78 18.17
C THR A 87 2.96 21.59 18.80
N LEU A 88 2.43 20.37 18.63
CA LEU A 88 3.01 19.14 19.15
C LEU A 88 3.59 18.31 18.01
N LYS A 89 4.84 17.85 18.17
CA LYS A 89 5.43 16.90 17.22
C LYS A 89 4.71 15.55 17.35
N GLY A 90 3.85 15.26 16.37
CA GLY A 90 3.15 13.99 16.25
C GLY A 90 4.01 12.85 15.68
N SER A 91 3.36 11.71 15.45
CA SER A 91 3.90 10.60 14.67
C SER A 91 3.63 10.82 13.17
N ASP A 92 3.74 9.77 12.35
CA ASP A 92 3.47 9.77 10.91
C ASP A 92 2.14 10.47 10.58
N ASP A 93 2.18 11.40 9.63
CA ASP A 93 1.10 12.31 9.25
C ASP A 93 0.35 11.84 8.00
N ARG A 94 0.68 10.65 7.48
CA ARG A 94 0.12 10.13 6.23
C ARG A 94 -1.01 9.14 6.48
N SER A 95 -2.23 9.50 6.07
CA SER A 95 -3.37 8.58 6.13
C SER A 95 -3.30 7.44 5.09
N LEU A 96 -2.69 7.70 3.93
CA LEU A 96 -2.49 6.73 2.85
C LEU A 96 -1.31 7.14 1.98
N ALA A 97 -0.55 6.16 1.49
CA ALA A 97 0.47 6.36 0.47
C ALA A 97 0.23 5.39 -0.70
N LEU A 98 0.33 5.90 -1.93
CA LEU A 98 0.26 5.09 -3.14
C LEU A 98 1.66 4.95 -3.73
N TYR A 99 2.10 3.71 -3.91
CA TYR A 99 3.39 3.40 -4.53
C TYR A 99 3.17 2.78 -5.90
N ILE A 100 3.86 3.32 -6.90
CA ILE A 100 3.96 2.74 -8.24
C ILE A 100 5.41 2.37 -8.43
N THR A 101 5.69 1.08 -8.60
CA THR A 101 7.04 0.57 -8.78
C THR A 101 7.18 -0.03 -10.17
N PHE A 102 8.36 0.13 -10.74
CA PHE A 102 8.75 -0.53 -11.96
C PHE A 102 9.78 -1.61 -11.62
N PRO A 103 9.86 -2.70 -12.40
CA PRO A 103 10.94 -3.66 -12.27
C PRO A 103 12.28 -2.91 -12.32
N PHE A 104 13.10 -3.11 -11.30
CA PHE A 104 14.46 -2.61 -11.27
C PHE A 104 15.38 -3.70 -11.81
N ASP A 105 16.11 -3.37 -12.87
CA ASP A 105 17.18 -4.20 -13.40
C ASP A 105 18.51 -3.47 -13.17
N PRO A 106 19.34 -3.90 -12.20
CA PRO A 106 20.59 -3.22 -11.88
C PRO A 106 21.57 -3.19 -13.06
N GLU A 107 21.50 -4.14 -13.99
CA GLU A 107 22.41 -4.22 -15.13
C GLU A 107 22.07 -3.18 -16.21
N THR A 108 20.81 -2.73 -16.26
CA THR A 108 20.33 -1.75 -17.25
C THR A 108 19.92 -0.41 -16.64
N ALA A 109 19.85 -0.31 -15.31
CA ALA A 109 19.57 0.93 -14.60
C ALA A 109 20.66 1.97 -14.87
N SER A 110 20.28 3.13 -15.39
CA SER A 110 21.18 4.27 -15.60
C SER A 110 20.47 5.60 -15.32
N PHE A 111 21.22 6.65 -14.97
CA PHE A 111 20.71 8.00 -14.74
C PHE A 111 20.37 8.78 -16.04
N ARG A 112 20.31 8.09 -17.18
CA ARG A 112 20.17 8.72 -18.49
C ARG A 112 18.77 9.24 -18.76
#